data_AF-A0A1W9SN99-F1
#
_entry.id   AF-A0A1W9SN99-F1
#
_cell.length_a   1.000
_cell.length_b   1.000
_cell.length_c   1.000
_cell.angle_alpha   90.00
_cell.angle_beta   90.00
_cell.angle_gamma   90.00
#
_symmetry.space_group_name_H-M   'P 1'
#
loop_
_entity.id
_entity.type
_entity.pdbx_description
1 polymer ?
#
loop_
_entity_poly.entity_id
_entity_poly.type
_entity_poly.pdbx_seq_one_letter_code
_entity_poly.pdbx_strand_id
1 'polypeptide(L)' 'KVRNAIMLLPEGYRIVLSLYLLEGYDHDEIAEIVGISASTSRSQLARAKKKLIGLLKH' A
#
# COMPACT_ATOMS: atom_id res chain seq x y z
N LYS A 1 -16.88 -3.59 1.56
CA LYS A 1 -16.38 -3.67 0.16
C LYS A 1 -14.90 -3.29 0.07
N VAL A 2 -14.50 -2.05 0.36
CA VAL A 2 -13.10 -1.61 0.26
C VAL A 2 -12.14 -2.30 1.25
N ARG A 3 -12.50 -2.39 2.54
CA ARG A 3 -11.67 -3.10 3.54
C ARG A 3 -11.36 -4.55 3.14
N ASN A 4 -12.34 -5.28 2.63
CA ASN A 4 -12.15 -6.67 2.18
C ASN A 4 -11.21 -6.74 0.96
N ALA A 5 -11.32 -5.80 0.02
CA ALA A 5 -10.43 -5.74 -1.14
C ALA A 5 -8.97 -5.42 -0.74
N ILE A 6 -8.77 -4.57 0.29
CA ILE A 6 -7.43 -4.30 0.86
C ILE A 6 -6.81 -5.58 1.44
N MET A 7 -7.62 -6.44 2.08
CA MET A 7 -7.13 -7.73 2.61
C MET A 7 -6.67 -8.70 1.51
N LEU A 8 -7.16 -8.56 0.28
CA LEU A 8 -6.74 -9.36 -0.88
C LEU A 8 -5.46 -8.83 -1.55
N LEU A 9 -4.91 -7.71 -1.08
CA LEU A 9 -3.61 -7.22 -1.54
C LEU A 9 -2.47 -8.08 -0.95
N PRO A 10 -1.38 -8.26 -1.70
CA PRO A 10 -0.12 -8.77 -1.16
C PRO A 10 0.29 -7.98 0.08
N GLU A 11 0.91 -8.65 1.05
CA GLU A 11 1.22 -8.08 2.37
C GLU A 11 1.94 -6.74 2.30
N GLY A 12 3.07 -6.66 1.57
CA GLY A 12 3.82 -5.39 1.44
C GLY A 12 2.95 -4.26 0.86
N TYR A 13 2.08 -4.57 -0.10
CA TYR A 13 1.19 -3.57 -0.71
C TYR A 13 0.17 -3.08 0.31
N ARG A 14 -0.36 -3.98 1.13
CA ARG A 14 -1.32 -3.67 2.18
C ARG A 14 -0.70 -2.79 3.25
N ILE A 15 0.51 -3.13 3.70
CA ILE A 15 1.25 -2.37 4.72
C ILE A 15 1.53 -0.95 4.21
N VAL A 16 2.18 -0.83 3.04
CA VAL A 16 2.54 0.48 2.46
C VAL A 16 1.29 1.33 2.18
N LEU A 17 0.23 0.73 1.61
CA LEU A 17 -1.02 1.45 1.35
C LEU A 17 -1.66 1.95 2.65
N SER A 18 -1.67 1.14 3.71
CA SER A 18 -2.31 1.50 4.98
C SER A 18 -1.55 2.61 5.69
N LEU A 19 -0.22 2.49 5.80
CA LEU A 19 0.62 3.53 6.42
C LEU A 19 0.49 4.86 5.66
N TYR A 20 0.47 4.84 4.33
CA TYR A 20 0.37 6.07 3.55
C TYR A 20 -1.04 6.70 3.57
N LEU A 21 -2.09 5.91 3.32
CA LEU A 21 -3.45 6.46 3.12
C LEU A 21 -4.26 6.57 4.42
N LEU A 22 -3.97 5.76 5.43
CA LEU A 22 -4.75 5.72 6.67
C LEU A 22 -4.02 6.43 7.81
N GLU A 23 -2.72 6.20 7.94
CA GLU A 23 -1.91 6.78 9.02
C GLU A 23 -1.23 8.11 8.61
N GLY A 24 -1.12 8.38 7.31
CA GLY A 24 -0.61 9.65 6.78
C GLY A 24 0.91 9.77 6.69
N TYR A 25 1.64 8.66 6.83
CA TYR A 25 3.11 8.65 6.69
C TYR A 25 3.56 8.89 5.25
N ASP A 26 4.71 9.55 5.11
CA ASP A 26 5.38 9.68 3.83
C ASP A 26 6.23 8.43 3.47
N HIS A 27 6.86 8.45 2.30
CA HIS A 27 7.60 7.29 1.80
C HIS A 27 8.93 7.04 2.52
N ASP A 28 9.53 8.06 3.10
CA ASP A 28 10.78 7.96 3.84
C ASP A 28 10.51 7.41 5.24
N GLU A 29 9.45 7.88 5.92
CA GLU A 29 8.97 7.31 7.18
C GLU A 29 8.55 5.84 7.03
N ILE A 30 7.81 5.50 5.96
CA ILE A 30 7.43 4.11 5.66
C ILE A 30 8.65 3.23 5.39
N ALA A 31 9.66 3.77 4.72
CA ALA A 31 10.89 3.04 4.42
C ALA A 31 11.61 2.62 5.71
N GLU A 32 11.69 3.53 6.68
CA GLU A 32 12.25 3.28 8.01
C GLU A 32 11.43 2.26 8.81
N ILE A 33 10.10 2.40 8.85
CA ILE A 33 9.20 1.51 9.59
C ILE A 33 9.26 0.07 9.08
N VAL A 34 9.25 -0.10 7.75
CA VAL A 34 9.11 -1.42 7.10
C VAL A 34 10.47 -2.05 6.78
N GLY A 35 11.55 -1.28 6.77
CA GLY A 35 12.89 -1.75 6.38
C GLY A 35 13.03 -1.97 4.88
N ILE A 36 12.42 -1.10 4.07
CA ILE A 36 12.54 -1.10 2.60
C ILE A 36 13.04 0.26 2.11
N SER A 37 13.40 0.39 0.83
CA SER A 37 13.73 1.73 0.30
C SER A 37 12.47 2.57 0.04
N ALA A 38 12.58 3.90 0.11
CA ALA A 38 11.49 4.81 -0.23
C ALA A 38 11.02 4.66 -1.70
N SER A 39 11.94 4.30 -2.61
CA SER A 39 11.58 3.98 -4.01
C SER A 39 10.78 2.68 -4.10
N THR A 40 11.11 1.67 -3.28
CA THR A 40 10.30 0.47 -3.12
C THR A 40 8.90 0.83 -2.59
N SER A 41 8.81 1.65 -1.54
CA SER A 41 7.53 2.14 -0.98
C SER A 41 6.64 2.80 -2.06
N ARG A 42 7.19 3.75 -2.84
CA ARG A 42 6.49 4.38 -3.97
C ARG A 42 5.97 3.37 -4.99
N SER A 43 6.82 2.43 -5.40
CA SER A 43 6.44 1.41 -6.39
C SER A 43 5.39 0.43 -5.85
N GLN A 44 5.45 0.05 -4.57
CA GLN A 44 4.45 -0.79 -3.93
C GLN A 44 3.11 -0.06 -3.82
N LEU A 45 3.10 1.22 -3.42
CA LEU A 45 1.88 2.02 -3.35
C LEU A 45 1.18 2.12 -4.72
N ALA A 46 1.94 2.38 -5.79
CA ALA A 46 1.40 2.46 -7.14
C ALA A 46 0.76 1.13 -7.59
N ARG A 47 1.45 0.00 -7.34
CA ARG A 47 0.93 -1.34 -7.65
C ARG A 47 -0.27 -1.71 -6.77
N ALA A 48 -0.25 -1.33 -5.49
CA ALA A 48 -1.34 -1.52 -4.55
C ALA A 48 -2.63 -0.82 -5.03
N LYS A 49 -2.54 0.46 -5.41
CA LYS A 49 -3.67 1.23 -5.94
C LYS A 49 -4.25 0.60 -7.21
N LYS A 50 -3.39 0.22 -8.17
CA LYS A 50 -3.82 -0.44 -9.42
C LYS A 50 -4.56 -1.76 -9.13
N LYS A 51 -4.02 -2.59 -8.24
CA LYS A 51 -4.65 -3.88 -7.87
C LYS A 51 -5.96 -3.68 -7.10
N LEU A 52 -6.00 -2.72 -6.17
CA LEU A 52 -7.21 -2.39 -5.41
C LEU A 52 -8.35 -1.94 -6.33
N ILE A 53 -8.06 -1.08 -7.32
CA ILE A 53 -9.06 -0.66 -8.32
C ILE A 53 -9.58 -1.86 -9.10
N GLY A 54 -8.70 -2.77 -9.52
CA GLY A 54 -9.11 -4.00 -10.20
C GLY A 54 -10.06 -4.85 -9.35
N LEU A 55 -9.78 -5.00 -8.06
CA LEU A 55 -10.62 -5.76 -7.12
C LEU A 55 -11.97 -5.11 -6.81
N LEU A 56 -12.12 -3.80 -7.02
CA LEU A 56 -13.37 -3.06 -6.74
C LEU A 56 -14.28 -2.90 -7.95
N LYS A 57 -13.75 -3.14 -9.16
CA LYS A 57 -14.50 -3.08 -10.42
C LYS A 57 -15.30 -4.37 -10.71
N HIS A 58 -15.13 -5.38 -9.87
CA HIS A 58 -15.84 -6.66 -9.89
C HIS A 58 -16.61 -6.81 -8.57
#